data_AF-G9KTP4-F1
#
_entry.id   AF-G9KTP4-F1
#
_cell.length_a   1.000
_cell.length_b   1.000
_cell.length_c   1.000
_cell.angle_alpha   90.00
_cell.angle_beta   90.00
_cell.angle_gamma   90.00
#
_symmetry.space_group_name_H-M   'P 1'
#
loop_
_entity.id
_entity.type
_entity.pdbx_description
1 polymer ?
#
loop_
_entity_poly.entity_id
_entity_poly.type
_entity_poly.pdbx_seq_one_letter_code
_entity_poly.pdbx_strand_id
1 'polypeptide(L)'
;GGAVQLKSSDFAVLKQLLPLLEKVSKVYPDPVIQELAIDLRITISTHGAFSTEAVSVAAQSTLNKKDPEGKIEEQQQTSHKSYNDESHRKQQQGHEKSKQTGLKSSAPLIPQEVSEPRATTNQKSGSVTTDQLQEVLLSAYDPQIPTRAAALRTLSCWIEQREAKALEMQEKLLKIFLENLEHEDTFVYLSAIQGVALLSDAYPEKILLGLLAQYDSDKDKHTAETRMKVGEVLMRIVRALGDMVSKYREPLIHTFLRGARDPDSAHRASSLSNLGELCQRLDFLLGSVVHEVTACLIAVAKTDHEVQVRRAAVHMVVLLLRGLSQKATEVLRDVLKDLYHLLKHVVRLEPDDVAKLHAQLALEELDEIMRNFLFPPQKLEKKIVVL
;
A
#
# COMPACT_ATOMS: atom_id res chain seq x y z
N GLY A 1 10.62 -4.10 0.30
CA GLY A 1 9.80 -5.03 1.09
C GLY A 1 10.19 -6.44 0.73
N GLY A 2 10.63 -7.24 1.68
CA GLY A 2 10.96 -8.65 1.45
C GLY A 2 9.68 -9.47 1.41
N ALA A 3 9.36 -10.10 0.27
CA ALA A 3 8.30 -11.08 0.21
C ALA A 3 8.67 -12.27 1.10
N VAL A 4 7.81 -12.62 2.06
CA VAL A 4 7.99 -13.78 2.92
C VAL A 4 7.92 -15.03 2.04
N GLN A 5 9.03 -15.78 1.94
CA GLN A 5 9.03 -17.07 1.25
C GLN A 5 8.28 -18.10 2.10
N LEU A 6 7.16 -18.60 1.57
CA LEU A 6 6.39 -19.66 2.19
C LEU A 6 7.16 -20.98 2.13
N LYS A 7 7.26 -21.68 3.27
CA LYS A 7 7.89 -23.01 3.39
C LYS A 7 6.84 -24.10 3.16
N SER A 8 7.29 -25.33 2.89
CA SER A 8 6.38 -26.49 2.69
C SER A 8 5.46 -26.76 3.87
N SER A 9 5.87 -26.42 5.10
CA SER A 9 5.05 -26.48 6.31
C SER A 9 3.84 -25.54 6.27
N ASP A 10 3.99 -24.37 5.63
CA ASP A 10 2.96 -23.32 5.60
C ASP A 10 1.84 -23.71 4.64
N PHE A 11 2.20 -24.33 3.52
CA PHE A 11 1.23 -24.91 2.58
C PHE A 11 0.42 -26.07 3.18
N ALA A 12 0.95 -26.79 4.18
CA ALA A 12 0.18 -27.82 4.87
C ALA A 12 -0.99 -27.22 5.67
N VAL A 13 -0.80 -26.03 6.26
CA VAL A 13 -1.84 -25.27 6.94
C VAL A 13 -2.82 -24.68 5.92
N LEU A 14 -2.31 -24.08 4.83
CA LEU A 14 -3.13 -23.45 3.79
C LEU A 14 -4.07 -24.42 3.08
N LYS A 15 -3.76 -25.72 3.04
CA LYS A 15 -4.66 -26.76 2.48
C LYS A 15 -6.04 -26.79 3.15
N GLN A 16 -6.17 -26.31 4.39
CA GLN A 16 -7.45 -26.20 5.08
C GLN A 16 -8.41 -25.20 4.41
N LEU A 17 -7.89 -24.28 3.58
CA LEU A 17 -8.67 -23.26 2.88
C LEU A 17 -9.25 -23.75 1.54
N LEU A 18 -8.78 -24.88 1.01
CA LEU A 18 -9.20 -25.38 -0.32
C LEU A 18 -10.72 -25.56 -0.47
N PRO A 19 -11.46 -26.11 0.52
CA PRO A 19 -12.92 -26.25 0.41
C PRO A 19 -13.64 -24.89 0.36
N LEU A 20 -13.13 -23.89 1.07
CA LEU A 20 -13.68 -22.54 1.09
C LEU A 20 -13.42 -21.83 -0.24
N LEU A 21 -12.20 -21.94 -0.77
CA LEU A 21 -11.85 -21.38 -2.08
C LEU A 21 -12.65 -22.02 -3.21
N GLU A 22 -12.93 -23.33 -3.14
CA GLU A 22 -13.81 -23.98 -4.10
C GLU A 22 -15.25 -23.43 -4.05
N LYS A 23 -15.79 -23.20 -2.85
CA LYS A 23 -17.11 -22.59 -2.68
C LYS A 23 -17.16 -21.16 -3.24
N VAL A 24 -16.14 -20.34 -2.95
CA VAL A 24 -16.03 -18.97 -3.47
C VAL A 24 -15.93 -18.96 -5.00
N SER A 25 -15.14 -19.87 -5.58
CA SER A 25 -15.00 -19.96 -7.04
C SER A 25 -16.28 -20.29 -7.81
N LYS A 26 -17.29 -20.88 -7.14
CA LYS A 26 -18.53 -21.33 -7.78
C LYS A 26 -19.75 -20.45 -7.49
N VAL A 27 -19.79 -19.80 -6.32
CA VAL A 27 -21.02 -19.18 -5.78
C VAL A 27 -20.93 -17.65 -5.76
N TYR A 28 -19.73 -17.07 -5.81
CA TYR A 28 -19.57 -15.63 -5.64
C TYR A 28 -19.97 -14.85 -6.91
N PRO A 29 -20.71 -13.72 -6.83
CA PRO A 29 -21.25 -13.04 -8.01
C PRO A 29 -20.21 -12.28 -8.87
N ASP A 30 -19.04 -11.97 -8.33
CA ASP A 30 -17.96 -11.27 -9.05
C ASP A 30 -17.02 -12.27 -9.76
N PRO A 31 -16.90 -12.21 -11.11
CA PRO A 31 -16.04 -13.11 -11.88
C PRO A 31 -14.54 -12.95 -11.55
N VAL A 32 -14.08 -11.76 -11.16
CA VAL A 32 -12.68 -11.52 -10.78
C VAL A 32 -12.34 -12.26 -9.49
N ILE A 33 -13.26 -12.24 -8.52
CA ILE A 33 -13.09 -12.95 -7.25
C ILE A 33 -13.17 -14.47 -7.45
N GLN A 34 -14.01 -14.94 -8.38
CA GLN A 34 -14.02 -16.36 -8.76
C GLN A 34 -12.67 -16.80 -9.34
N GLU A 35 -12.09 -16.00 -10.25
CA GLU A 35 -10.80 -16.27 -10.88
C GLU A 35 -9.66 -16.26 -9.85
N LEU A 36 -9.61 -15.26 -8.98
CA LEU A 36 -8.63 -15.18 -7.88
C LEU A 36 -8.73 -16.38 -6.92
N ALA A 37 -9.95 -16.84 -6.63
CA ALA A 37 -10.16 -18.02 -5.79
C ALA A 37 -9.66 -19.31 -6.47
N ILE A 38 -9.80 -19.42 -7.80
CA ILE A 38 -9.25 -20.53 -8.58
C ILE A 38 -7.72 -20.49 -8.57
N ASP A 39 -7.13 -19.33 -8.82
CA ASP A 39 -5.67 -19.13 -8.84
C ASP A 39 -5.03 -19.43 -7.49
N LEU A 40 -5.63 -18.97 -6.39
CA LEU A 40 -5.19 -19.29 -5.03
C LEU A 40 -5.31 -20.79 -4.74
N ARG A 41 -6.39 -21.44 -5.19
CA ARG A 41 -6.57 -22.88 -5.02
C ARG A 41 -5.48 -23.66 -5.74
N ILE A 42 -5.14 -23.28 -6.97
CA ILE A 42 -4.09 -23.91 -7.77
C ILE A 42 -2.72 -23.66 -7.13
N THR A 43 -2.44 -22.43 -6.69
CA THR A 43 -1.17 -22.06 -6.04
C THR A 43 -0.95 -22.86 -4.77
N ILE A 44 -1.96 -22.99 -3.90
CA ILE A 44 -1.86 -23.78 -2.67
C ILE A 44 -1.69 -25.27 -2.97
N SER A 45 -2.44 -25.80 -3.94
CA SER A 45 -2.40 -27.22 -4.30
C SER A 45 -1.06 -27.63 -4.91
N THR A 46 -0.40 -26.71 -5.60
CA THR A 46 0.89 -26.93 -6.27
C THR A 46 2.08 -26.46 -5.44
N HIS A 47 1.88 -26.05 -4.18
CA HIS A 47 2.92 -25.47 -3.32
C HIS A 47 3.67 -24.29 -3.97
N GLY A 48 2.96 -23.47 -4.76
CA GLY A 48 3.53 -22.33 -5.47
C GLY A 48 4.26 -22.67 -6.78
N ALA A 49 4.27 -23.95 -7.21
CA ALA A 49 4.88 -24.34 -8.48
C ALA A 49 4.09 -23.86 -9.72
N PHE A 50 2.81 -23.53 -9.54
CA PHE A 50 1.93 -23.02 -10.60
C PHE A 50 1.18 -21.78 -10.11
N SER A 51 1.61 -20.61 -10.58
CA SER A 51 0.87 -19.35 -10.44
C SER A 51 0.82 -18.64 -11.81
N THR A 52 -0.18 -17.78 -12.01
CA THR A 52 -0.30 -16.91 -13.19
C THR A 52 0.98 -16.10 -13.43
N GLU A 53 1.68 -15.74 -12.35
CA GLU A 53 2.97 -15.06 -12.38
C GLU A 53 4.14 -15.99 -12.75
N ALA A 54 4.15 -17.24 -12.31
CA ALA A 54 5.15 -18.22 -12.76
C ALA A 54 4.99 -18.54 -14.26
N VAL A 55 3.74 -18.58 -14.75
CA VAL A 55 3.43 -18.76 -16.17
C VAL A 55 3.82 -17.52 -16.98
N SER A 56 3.60 -16.31 -16.47
CA SER A 56 4.02 -15.08 -17.16
C SER A 56 5.54 -14.96 -17.23
N VAL A 57 6.26 -15.31 -16.15
CA VAL A 57 7.73 -15.38 -16.13
C VAL A 57 8.27 -16.46 -17.08
N ALA A 58 7.66 -17.64 -17.10
CA ALA A 58 8.02 -18.71 -18.02
C ALA A 58 7.77 -18.31 -19.49
N ALA A 59 6.64 -17.64 -19.78
CA ALA A 59 6.31 -17.12 -21.11
C ALA A 59 7.30 -16.03 -21.55
N GLN A 60 7.68 -15.12 -20.67
CA GLN A 60 8.70 -14.10 -20.96
C GLN A 60 10.08 -14.73 -21.21
N SER A 61 10.44 -15.79 -20.47
CA SER A 61 11.71 -16.49 -20.66
C SER A 61 11.81 -17.25 -21.98
N THR A 62 10.68 -17.71 -22.53
CA THR A 62 10.60 -18.39 -23.83
C THR A 62 10.51 -17.40 -24.99
N LEU A 63 9.91 -16.23 -24.79
CA LEU A 63 9.87 -15.15 -25.78
C LEU A 63 11.24 -14.50 -26.01
N ASN A 64 12.12 -14.50 -25.00
CA ASN A 64 13.46 -13.89 -25.08
C ASN A 64 14.54 -14.80 -25.69
N LYS A 65 14.20 -16.01 -26.14
CA LYS A 65 15.12 -16.89 -26.88
C LYS A 65 14.72 -16.98 -28.36
N LYS A 66 15.21 -16.02 -29.14
CA LYS A 66 15.47 -16.18 -30.58
C LYS A 66 16.93 -15.78 -30.82
N ASP A 67 17.71 -16.74 -31.30
CA ASP A 67 19.17 -16.67 -31.54
C ASP A 67 19.58 -15.62 -32.59
N PRO A 68 20.89 -15.31 -32.76
CA PRO A 68 21.77 -16.20 -33.53
C PRO A 68 23.18 -16.45 -32.95
N GLU A 69 23.64 -17.69 -33.16
CA GLU A 69 24.98 -18.12 -33.63
C GLU A 69 26.28 -17.58 -32.98
N GLY A 70 26.97 -18.49 -32.27
CA GLY A 70 28.36 -18.90 -32.56
C GLY A 70 29.54 -18.07 -32.03
N LYS A 71 30.21 -18.55 -30.96
CA LYS A 71 31.58 -19.14 -30.99
C LYS A 71 32.05 -19.62 -29.61
N ILE A 72 32.97 -20.58 -29.68
CA ILE A 72 33.47 -21.53 -28.66
C ILE A 72 34.56 -20.91 -27.78
N GLU A 73 34.79 -21.54 -26.60
CA GLU A 73 36.01 -21.66 -25.75
C GLU A 73 35.81 -21.06 -24.34
N GLU A 74 36.12 -21.72 -23.21
CA GLU A 74 36.68 -23.04 -22.90
C GLU A 74 36.35 -23.36 -21.42
N GLN A 75 36.23 -24.64 -21.10
CA GLN A 75 36.00 -25.14 -19.74
C GLN A 75 37.30 -25.25 -18.95
N GLN A 76 37.26 -24.94 -17.65
CA GLN A 76 38.08 -25.66 -16.66
C GLN A 76 37.19 -26.22 -15.56
N GLN A 77 37.19 -27.56 -15.52
CA GLN A 77 36.58 -28.41 -14.50
C GLN A 77 37.47 -28.44 -13.26
N THR A 78 36.84 -28.46 -12.08
CA THR A 78 37.31 -29.34 -11.00
C THR A 78 36.12 -30.07 -10.39
N SER A 79 36.19 -31.39 -10.52
CA SER A 79 35.32 -32.45 -10.05
C SER A 79 35.26 -32.59 -8.53
N HIS A 80 34.14 -33.07 -7.98
CA HIS A 80 34.14 -34.24 -7.09
C HIS A 80 32.77 -34.94 -7.08
N LYS A 81 32.81 -36.27 -7.26
CA LYS A 81 31.72 -37.26 -7.34
C LYS A 81 31.24 -37.72 -5.96
N SER A 82 29.96 -38.13 -5.86
CA SER A 82 29.48 -39.40 -5.25
C SER A 82 27.98 -39.57 -5.59
N TYR A 83 27.54 -40.51 -6.45
CA TYR A 83 27.05 -41.88 -6.17
C TYR A 83 26.05 -41.95 -4.99
N ASN A 84 24.81 -42.46 -5.04
CA ASN A 84 24.15 -43.59 -5.74
C ASN A 84 22.64 -43.27 -5.93
N ASP A 85 21.99 -43.61 -7.04
CA ASP A 85 21.35 -44.90 -7.42
C ASP A 85 19.98 -45.13 -6.74
N GLU A 86 18.89 -45.02 -7.52
CA GLU A 86 18.02 -46.17 -7.80
C GLU A 86 16.99 -45.84 -8.90
N SER A 87 16.96 -46.74 -9.87
CA SER A 87 16.04 -46.85 -10.99
C SER A 87 14.61 -47.22 -10.56
N HIS A 88 13.59 -46.82 -11.33
CA HIS A 88 12.64 -47.78 -11.92
C HIS A 88 11.87 -47.17 -13.11
N ARG A 89 12.17 -47.73 -14.28
CA ARG A 89 11.48 -47.61 -15.56
C ARG A 89 10.33 -48.61 -15.61
N LYS A 90 9.16 -48.22 -16.13
CA LYS A 90 8.34 -49.09 -17.01
C LYS A 90 7.35 -48.27 -17.83
N GLN A 91 7.61 -48.25 -19.14
CA GLN A 91 6.65 -47.98 -20.21
C GLN A 91 5.69 -49.16 -20.34
N GLN A 92 4.44 -48.91 -20.75
CA GLN A 92 3.70 -49.79 -21.64
C GLN A 92 2.70 -48.96 -22.48
N GLN A 93 2.82 -49.12 -23.80
CA GLN A 93 1.89 -48.68 -24.83
C GLN A 93 0.75 -49.70 -24.98
N GLY A 94 -0.40 -49.25 -25.51
CA GLY A 94 -1.43 -50.13 -26.09
C GLY A 94 -2.67 -49.38 -26.56
N HIS A 95 -2.84 -49.28 -27.88
CA HIS A 95 -4.00 -48.74 -28.61
C HIS A 95 -5.28 -49.57 -28.43
N GLU A 96 -6.46 -48.94 -28.53
CA GLU A 96 -7.54 -49.37 -29.44
C GLU A 96 -8.61 -48.30 -29.67
N LYS A 97 -9.20 -48.32 -30.87
CA LYS A 97 -10.09 -47.31 -31.47
C LYS A 97 -11.54 -47.81 -31.52
N SER A 98 -12.45 -46.83 -31.45
CA SER A 98 -13.73 -46.70 -32.18
C SER A 98 -14.98 -47.44 -31.69
N LYS A 99 -16.07 -46.68 -31.47
CA LYS A 99 -17.29 -46.72 -32.29
C LYS A 99 -18.12 -45.44 -32.15
N GLN A 100 -18.61 -44.96 -33.30
CA GLN A 100 -19.49 -43.82 -33.51
C GLN A 100 -20.98 -44.20 -33.38
N THR A 101 -21.82 -43.22 -33.03
CA THR A 101 -23.14 -43.01 -33.66
C THR A 101 -23.50 -41.52 -33.54
N GLY A 102 -23.84 -40.89 -34.66
CA GLY A 102 -24.19 -39.47 -34.73
C GLY A 102 -25.68 -39.23 -34.93
N LEU A 103 -26.09 -37.96 -34.81
CA LEU A 103 -27.27 -37.39 -35.49
C LEU A 103 -27.13 -35.87 -35.64
N LYS A 104 -27.72 -35.36 -36.72
CA LYS A 104 -27.37 -34.15 -37.47
C LYS A 104 -28.12 -32.88 -37.02
N SER A 105 -27.41 -31.75 -37.07
CA SER A 105 -27.72 -30.44 -37.70
C SER A 105 -29.11 -29.79 -37.60
N SER A 106 -29.15 -28.56 -37.05
CA SER A 106 -29.70 -27.36 -37.73
C SER A 106 -29.22 -26.05 -37.07
N ALA A 107 -28.57 -25.19 -37.86
CA ALA A 107 -28.42 -23.74 -37.62
C ALA A 107 -29.63 -23.01 -38.29
N PRO A 108 -29.89 -21.68 -38.17
CA PRO A 108 -28.98 -20.56 -37.86
C PRO A 108 -29.55 -19.38 -37.03
N LEU A 109 -28.69 -18.43 -36.60
CA LEU A 109 -28.80 -16.96 -36.85
C LEU A 109 -27.87 -16.15 -35.92
N ILE A 110 -26.87 -15.50 -36.53
CA ILE A 110 -26.11 -14.36 -35.99
C ILE A 110 -26.90 -13.09 -36.34
N PRO A 111 -26.93 -12.05 -35.48
CA PRO A 111 -26.33 -10.79 -35.93
C PRO A 111 -25.38 -10.12 -34.92
N GLN A 112 -24.19 -9.81 -35.44
CA GLN A 112 -23.42 -8.56 -35.30
C GLN A 112 -22.83 -8.15 -33.95
N GLU A 113 -21.53 -8.46 -33.83
CA GLU A 113 -20.53 -7.59 -33.22
C GLU A 113 -20.63 -6.17 -33.82
N VAL A 114 -20.83 -5.17 -32.96
CA VAL A 114 -20.49 -3.79 -33.28
C VAL A 114 -19.04 -3.59 -32.85
N SER A 115 -18.19 -3.45 -33.86
CA SER A 115 -16.80 -3.07 -33.74
C SER A 115 -16.69 -1.61 -33.27
N GLU A 116 -16.06 -1.38 -32.12
CA GLU A 116 -15.44 -0.09 -31.83
C GLU A 116 -13.96 -0.12 -32.23
N PRO A 117 -13.43 0.94 -32.87
CA PRO A 117 -12.13 0.88 -33.52
C PRO A 117 -11.03 0.95 -32.47
N ARG A 118 -10.32 -0.17 -32.31
CA ARG A 118 -9.04 -0.24 -31.62
C ARG A 118 -8.00 0.48 -32.49
N ALA A 119 -7.88 1.80 -32.30
CA ALA A 119 -6.76 2.56 -32.85
C ALA A 119 -5.47 2.13 -32.15
N THR A 120 -4.85 1.10 -32.71
CA THR A 120 -3.45 0.76 -32.47
C THR A 120 -2.60 1.87 -33.07
N THR A 121 -2.29 2.89 -32.27
CA THR A 121 -1.16 3.77 -32.56
C THR A 121 0.03 3.30 -31.75
N ASN A 122 0.96 2.66 -32.44
CA ASN A 122 2.37 2.69 -32.06
C ASN A 122 2.79 4.17 -32.01
N GLN A 123 2.69 4.82 -30.86
CA GLN A 123 3.29 6.14 -30.66
C GLN A 123 4.72 5.95 -30.18
N LYS A 124 5.65 6.18 -31.12
CA LYS A 124 6.95 6.74 -30.81
C LYS A 124 6.76 7.93 -29.87
N SER A 125 7.60 8.03 -28.84
CA SER A 125 7.76 9.19 -27.96
C SER A 125 7.69 10.50 -28.78
N GLY A 126 6.52 11.12 -28.76
CA GLY A 126 6.23 12.42 -29.38
C GLY A 126 5.78 13.34 -28.26
N SER A 127 6.46 14.47 -28.10
CA SER A 127 6.17 15.47 -27.07
C SER A 127 4.68 15.86 -27.08
N VAL A 128 4.06 15.94 -25.91
CA VAL A 128 2.65 16.33 -25.72
C VAL A 128 2.36 17.64 -26.46
N THR A 129 1.31 17.69 -27.29
CA THR A 129 0.92 18.93 -27.99
C THR A 129 0.10 19.84 -27.07
N THR A 130 0.07 21.14 -27.36
CA THR A 130 -0.69 22.11 -26.54
C THR A 130 -2.19 21.84 -26.61
N ASP A 131 -2.68 21.41 -27.79
CA ASP A 131 -4.08 21.07 -28.00
C ASP A 131 -4.49 19.82 -27.20
N GLN A 132 -3.63 18.79 -27.18
CA GLN A 132 -3.85 17.59 -26.35
C GLN A 132 -3.91 17.93 -24.87
N LEU A 133 -3.01 18.80 -24.40
CA LEU A 133 -3.03 19.23 -23.00
C LEU A 133 -4.33 19.98 -22.69
N GLN A 134 -4.74 20.91 -23.56
CA GLN A 134 -5.96 21.68 -23.36
C GLN A 134 -7.22 20.81 -23.39
N GLU A 135 -7.29 19.81 -24.27
CA GLU A 135 -8.38 18.83 -24.32
C GLU A 135 -8.49 18.06 -23.00
N VAL A 136 -7.39 17.50 -22.51
CA VAL A 136 -7.38 16.75 -21.24
C VAL A 136 -7.73 17.65 -20.04
N LEU A 137 -7.29 18.91 -20.04
CA LEU A 137 -7.67 19.88 -19.01
C LEU A 137 -9.18 20.14 -18.99
N LEU A 138 -9.84 20.15 -20.15
CA LEU A 138 -11.31 20.28 -20.24
C LEU A 138 -12.00 18.99 -19.78
N SER A 139 -11.48 17.83 -20.19
CA SER A 139 -12.00 16.52 -19.75
C SER A 139 -11.90 16.30 -18.23
N ALA A 140 -11.01 17.01 -17.53
CA ALA A 140 -10.93 16.99 -16.05
C ALA A 140 -12.17 17.58 -15.35
N TYR A 141 -13.12 18.13 -16.10
CA TYR A 141 -14.43 18.60 -15.63
C TYR A 141 -15.59 17.91 -16.36
N ASP A 142 -15.32 16.79 -17.05
CA ASP A 142 -16.37 16.05 -17.76
C ASP A 142 -17.44 15.55 -16.76
N PRO A 143 -18.75 15.65 -17.09
CA PRO A 143 -19.82 15.13 -16.23
C PRO A 143 -19.74 13.61 -16.02
N GLN A 144 -19.15 12.88 -16.97
CA GLN A 144 -18.94 11.45 -16.86
C GLN A 144 -17.74 11.16 -15.96
N ILE A 145 -18.03 10.57 -14.80
CA ILE A 145 -17.04 10.16 -13.78
C ILE A 145 -15.84 9.41 -14.40
N PRO A 146 -16.03 8.43 -15.32
CA PRO A 146 -14.91 7.70 -15.90
C PRO A 146 -14.00 8.60 -16.74
N THR A 147 -14.57 9.48 -17.56
CA THR A 147 -13.83 10.42 -18.42
C THR A 147 -13.04 11.41 -17.56
N ARG A 148 -13.68 11.97 -16.54
CA ARG A 148 -13.06 12.89 -15.59
C ARG A 148 -11.89 12.25 -14.85
N ALA A 149 -12.09 11.07 -14.29
CA ALA A 149 -11.03 10.34 -13.60
C ALA A 149 -9.89 9.93 -14.54
N ALA A 150 -10.20 9.52 -15.77
CA ALA A 150 -9.19 9.21 -16.79
C ALA A 150 -8.35 10.45 -17.14
N ALA A 151 -8.98 11.61 -17.31
CA ALA A 151 -8.28 12.87 -17.57
C ALA A 151 -7.32 13.24 -16.44
N LEU A 152 -7.76 13.17 -15.17
CA LEU A 152 -6.89 13.42 -14.01
C LEU A 152 -5.70 12.46 -13.95
N ARG A 153 -5.90 11.19 -14.31
CA ARG A 153 -4.82 10.19 -14.40
C ARG A 153 -3.84 10.48 -15.53
N THR A 154 -4.33 10.92 -16.69
CA THR A 154 -3.48 11.34 -17.81
C THR A 154 -2.62 12.54 -17.42
N LEU A 155 -3.20 13.56 -16.77
CA LEU A 155 -2.45 14.71 -16.25
C LEU A 155 -1.38 14.26 -15.25
N SER A 156 -1.74 13.35 -14.33
CA SER A 156 -0.81 12.78 -13.36
C SER A 156 0.36 12.05 -14.03
N CYS A 157 0.10 11.27 -15.07
CA CYS A 157 1.12 10.57 -15.86
C CYS A 157 2.10 11.55 -16.51
N TRP A 158 1.62 12.67 -17.07
CA TRP A 158 2.48 13.70 -17.64
C TRP A 158 3.33 14.42 -16.59
N ILE A 159 2.81 14.62 -15.39
CA ILE A 159 3.59 15.18 -14.27
C ILE A 159 4.70 14.20 -13.86
N GLU A 160 4.37 12.92 -13.71
CA GLU A 160 5.32 11.86 -13.36
C GLU A 160 6.44 11.73 -14.40
N GLN A 161 6.10 11.84 -15.69
CA GLN A 161 7.04 11.84 -16.81
C GLN A 161 7.84 13.15 -16.95
N ARG A 162 7.55 14.15 -16.10
CA ARG A 162 8.16 15.49 -16.13
C ARG A 162 8.03 16.18 -17.49
N GLU A 163 6.87 16.01 -18.13
CA GLU A 163 6.54 16.68 -19.39
C GLU A 163 6.59 18.20 -19.22
N ALA A 164 7.44 18.89 -19.99
CA ALA A 164 7.75 20.31 -19.80
C ALA A 164 6.49 21.20 -19.79
N LYS A 165 5.55 20.94 -20.70
CA LYS A 165 4.30 21.71 -20.81
C LYS A 165 3.38 21.52 -19.61
N ALA A 166 3.35 20.33 -19.03
CA ALA A 166 2.56 20.09 -17.82
C ALA A 166 3.18 20.86 -16.63
N LEU A 167 4.50 20.85 -16.51
CA LEU A 167 5.22 21.57 -15.46
C LEU A 167 5.13 23.09 -15.60
N GLU A 168 5.07 23.64 -16.81
CA GLU A 168 4.81 25.07 -17.04
C GLU A 168 3.42 25.50 -16.51
N MET A 169 2.44 24.59 -16.52
CA MET A 169 1.07 24.84 -16.07
C MET A 169 0.79 24.36 -14.65
N GLN A 170 1.83 24.09 -13.86
CA GLN A 170 1.74 23.44 -12.56
C GLN A 170 0.76 24.09 -11.56
N GLU A 171 0.64 25.43 -11.55
CA GLU A 171 -0.31 26.12 -10.66
C GLU A 171 -1.77 25.87 -11.07
N LYS A 172 -2.03 25.83 -12.38
CA LYS A 172 -3.35 25.51 -12.92
C LYS A 172 -3.69 24.04 -12.64
N LEU A 173 -2.74 23.13 -12.83
CA LEU A 173 -2.91 21.71 -12.53
C LEU A 173 -3.20 21.49 -11.04
N LEU A 174 -2.44 22.14 -10.16
CA LEU A 174 -2.68 22.09 -8.73
C LEU A 174 -4.11 22.54 -8.39
N LYS A 175 -4.55 23.67 -8.96
CA LYS A 175 -5.92 24.17 -8.76
C LYS A 175 -6.97 23.15 -9.22
N ILE A 176 -6.79 22.56 -10.41
CA ILE A 176 -7.70 21.53 -10.94
C ILE A 176 -7.79 20.34 -9.98
N PHE A 177 -6.65 19.81 -9.53
CA PHE A 177 -6.66 18.67 -8.60
C PHE A 177 -7.31 19.03 -7.25
N LEU A 178 -7.03 20.22 -6.71
CA LEU A 178 -7.65 20.66 -5.45
C LEU A 178 -9.18 20.80 -5.58
N GLU A 179 -9.68 21.36 -6.68
CA GLU A 179 -11.14 21.41 -6.94
C GLU A 179 -11.74 20.01 -7.10
N ASN A 180 -11.00 19.07 -7.71
CA ASN A 180 -11.42 17.68 -7.85
C ASN A 180 -11.33 16.87 -6.56
N LEU A 181 -10.64 17.38 -5.54
CA LEU A 181 -10.57 16.75 -4.22
C LEU A 181 -11.90 16.84 -3.47
N GLU A 182 -12.68 17.89 -3.74
CA GLU A 182 -14.02 18.08 -3.17
C GLU A 182 -15.09 17.20 -3.82
N HIS A 183 -14.73 16.44 -4.86
CA HIS A 183 -15.68 15.57 -5.52
C HIS A 183 -16.10 14.39 -4.63
N GLU A 184 -17.37 14.01 -4.71
CA GLU A 184 -17.95 12.89 -3.94
C GLU A 184 -17.48 11.52 -4.45
N ASP A 185 -17.32 11.38 -5.77
CA ASP A 185 -16.90 10.11 -6.36
C ASP A 185 -15.44 9.75 -6.03
N THR A 186 -15.26 8.50 -5.59
CA THR A 186 -13.98 7.95 -5.14
C THR A 186 -12.93 7.84 -6.24
N PHE A 187 -13.32 7.52 -7.48
CA PHE A 187 -12.34 7.46 -8.57
C PHE A 187 -11.83 8.85 -8.92
N VAL A 188 -12.66 9.89 -8.83
CA VAL A 188 -12.27 11.27 -9.09
C VAL A 188 -11.34 11.78 -7.99
N TYR A 189 -11.77 11.76 -6.72
CA TYR A 189 -10.95 12.35 -5.66
C TYR A 189 -9.67 11.54 -5.40
N LEU A 190 -9.65 10.20 -5.56
CA LEU A 190 -8.40 9.44 -5.45
C LEU A 190 -7.42 9.76 -6.59
N SER A 191 -7.92 10.01 -7.81
CA SER A 191 -7.07 10.46 -8.92
C SER A 191 -6.54 11.86 -8.66
N ALA A 192 -7.34 12.73 -8.04
CA ALA A 192 -6.89 14.06 -7.62
C ALA A 192 -5.81 14.00 -6.54
N ILE A 193 -6.01 13.18 -5.49
CA ILE A 193 -5.03 12.95 -4.43
C ILE A 193 -3.68 12.52 -5.02
N GLN A 194 -3.69 11.58 -5.98
CA GLN A 194 -2.48 11.12 -6.65
C GLN A 194 -1.81 12.24 -7.45
N GLY A 195 -2.59 13.05 -8.18
CA GLY A 195 -2.08 14.18 -8.95
C GLY A 195 -1.41 15.25 -8.08
N VAL A 196 -2.01 15.61 -6.93
CA VAL A 196 -1.39 16.56 -5.99
C VAL A 196 -0.10 15.99 -5.40
N ALA A 197 -0.09 14.71 -5.03
CA ALA A 197 1.11 14.07 -4.50
C ALA A 197 2.26 14.11 -5.53
N LEU A 198 2.01 13.79 -6.80
CA LEU A 198 3.02 13.85 -7.85
C LEU A 198 3.51 15.29 -8.14
N LEU A 199 2.61 16.28 -8.11
CA LEU A 199 3.02 17.69 -8.23
C LEU A 199 3.93 18.13 -7.08
N SER A 200 3.68 17.60 -5.87
CA SER A 200 4.46 17.95 -4.68
C SER A 200 5.93 17.54 -4.79
N ASP A 201 6.26 16.54 -5.62
CA ASP A 201 7.65 16.13 -5.86
C ASP A 201 8.45 17.19 -6.62
N ALA A 202 7.77 18.09 -7.37
CA ALA A 202 8.44 19.15 -8.12
C ALA A 202 8.64 20.43 -7.28
N TYR A 203 7.70 20.79 -6.40
CA TYR A 203 7.76 22.02 -5.59
C TYR A 203 7.05 21.86 -4.23
N PRO A 204 7.61 21.03 -3.32
CA PRO A 204 6.95 20.63 -2.07
C PRO A 204 6.70 21.82 -1.12
N GLU A 205 7.58 22.82 -1.12
CA GLU A 205 7.50 23.98 -0.21
C GLU A 205 6.18 24.74 -0.33
N LYS A 206 5.73 25.04 -1.56
CA LYS A 206 4.50 25.80 -1.79
C LYS A 206 3.26 24.91 -1.60
N ILE A 207 3.29 23.68 -2.10
CA ILE A 207 2.14 22.76 -2.03
C ILE A 207 1.87 22.35 -0.58
N LEU A 208 2.90 21.90 0.14
CA LEU A 208 2.71 21.37 1.49
C LEU A 208 2.17 22.45 2.44
N LEU A 209 2.72 23.67 2.38
CA LEU A 209 2.21 24.78 3.20
C LEU A 209 0.78 25.17 2.83
N GLY A 210 0.42 25.14 1.55
CA GLY A 210 -0.95 25.36 1.09
C GLY A 210 -1.92 24.30 1.59
N LEU A 211 -1.53 23.03 1.55
CA LEU A 211 -2.33 21.91 2.05
C LEU A 211 -2.47 21.93 3.58
N LEU A 212 -1.41 22.27 4.32
CA LEU A 212 -1.47 22.45 5.77
C LEU A 212 -2.47 23.55 6.15
N ALA A 213 -2.48 24.66 5.41
CA ALA A 213 -3.44 25.74 5.62
C ALA A 213 -4.88 25.32 5.26
N GLN A 214 -5.07 24.51 4.21
CA GLN A 214 -6.39 23.95 3.88
C GLN A 214 -6.87 22.95 4.93
N TYR A 215 -5.97 22.13 5.47
CA TYR A 215 -6.30 21.18 6.53
C TYR A 215 -6.75 21.88 7.82
N ASP A 216 -6.04 22.95 8.21
CA ASP A 216 -6.33 23.77 9.40
C ASP A 216 -7.40 24.86 9.12
N SER A 217 -7.96 24.91 7.91
CA SER A 217 -8.89 25.97 7.52
C SER A 217 -10.19 25.93 8.32
N ASP A 218 -10.81 27.11 8.45
CA ASP A 218 -12.11 27.26 9.10
C ASP A 218 -13.17 26.34 8.47
N LYS A 219 -13.98 25.77 9.36
CA LYS A 219 -15.00 24.74 9.08
C LYS A 219 -16.04 25.18 8.05
N ASP A 220 -16.17 26.49 7.83
CA ASP A 220 -17.11 27.07 6.87
C ASP A 220 -16.59 26.99 5.42
N LYS A 221 -15.28 26.75 5.22
CA LYS A 221 -14.67 26.71 3.88
C LYS A 221 -14.65 25.33 3.27
N HIS A 222 -14.36 24.29 4.06
CA HIS A 222 -14.25 22.92 3.58
C HIS A 222 -14.91 21.94 4.55
N THR A 223 -15.58 20.93 4.01
CA THR A 223 -16.21 19.86 4.80
C THR A 223 -15.16 19.04 5.55
N ALA A 224 -15.56 18.34 6.62
CA ALA A 224 -14.68 17.40 7.32
C ALA A 224 -14.09 16.35 6.38
N GLU A 225 -14.89 15.86 5.43
CA GLU A 225 -14.47 14.89 4.42
C GLU A 225 -13.37 15.45 3.51
N THR A 226 -13.54 16.67 2.96
CA THR A 226 -12.50 17.31 2.15
C THR A 226 -11.22 17.50 2.95
N ARG A 227 -11.32 17.94 4.22
CA ARG A 227 -10.14 18.09 5.09
C ARG A 227 -9.46 16.74 5.37
N MET A 228 -10.21 15.64 5.49
CA MET A 228 -9.64 14.29 5.58
C MET A 228 -8.94 13.88 4.28
N LYS A 229 -9.52 14.17 3.11
CA LYS A 229 -8.89 13.92 1.80
C LYS A 229 -7.57 14.71 1.68
N VAL A 230 -7.52 15.96 2.13
CA VAL A 230 -6.28 16.77 2.24
C VAL A 230 -5.27 16.09 3.18
N GLY A 231 -5.71 15.57 4.31
CA GLY A 231 -4.86 14.80 5.23
C GLY A 231 -4.19 13.59 4.56
N GLU A 232 -4.93 12.87 3.73
CA GLU A 232 -4.37 11.74 2.97
C GLU A 232 -3.38 12.21 1.88
N VAL A 233 -3.61 13.37 1.25
CA VAL A 233 -2.60 13.99 0.37
C VAL A 233 -1.34 14.30 1.17
N LEU A 234 -1.46 15.01 2.30
CA LEU A 234 -0.32 15.34 3.17
C LEU A 234 0.48 14.09 3.54
N MET A 235 -0.20 13.01 3.89
CA MET A 235 0.49 11.77 4.22
C MET A 235 1.20 11.17 3.01
N ARG A 236 0.60 11.12 1.81
CA ARG A 236 1.31 10.70 0.58
C ARG A 236 2.57 11.51 0.32
N ILE A 237 2.51 12.84 0.49
CA ILE A 237 3.67 13.72 0.35
C ILE A 237 4.73 13.37 1.40
N VAL A 238 4.33 13.18 2.66
CA VAL A 238 5.24 12.74 3.72
C VAL A 238 5.90 11.40 3.39
N ARG A 239 5.19 10.45 2.77
CA ARG A 239 5.79 9.17 2.32
C ARG A 239 6.82 9.39 1.21
N ALA A 240 6.54 10.29 0.27
CA ALA A 240 7.41 10.59 -0.87
C ALA A 240 8.68 11.37 -0.46
N LEU A 241 8.56 12.31 0.48
CA LEU A 241 9.68 13.14 0.95
C LEU A 241 10.78 12.33 1.66
N GLY A 242 10.46 11.19 2.28
CA GLY A 242 11.41 10.43 3.09
C GLY A 242 12.08 11.30 4.15
N ASP A 243 13.41 11.29 4.22
CA ASP A 243 14.20 12.02 5.21
C ASP A 243 14.03 13.55 5.15
N MET A 244 13.57 14.08 4.01
CA MET A 244 13.31 15.51 3.83
C MET A 244 12.11 16.01 4.62
N VAL A 245 11.27 15.11 5.16
CA VAL A 245 10.15 15.46 6.05
C VAL A 245 10.61 16.23 7.29
N SER A 246 11.87 16.04 7.71
CA SER A 246 12.49 16.74 8.85
C SER A 246 12.32 18.27 8.79
N LYS A 247 12.33 18.86 7.59
CA LYS A 247 12.12 20.30 7.37
C LYS A 247 10.71 20.78 7.70
N TYR A 248 9.72 19.89 7.65
CA TYR A 248 8.30 20.18 7.83
C TYR A 248 7.71 19.55 9.09
N ARG A 249 8.56 18.93 9.93
CA ARG A 249 8.20 18.26 11.19
C ARG A 249 7.22 19.09 12.02
N GLU A 250 7.61 20.30 12.41
CA GLU A 250 6.84 21.11 13.34
C GLU A 250 5.48 21.54 12.76
N PRO A 251 5.40 22.10 11.53
CA PRO A 251 4.11 22.39 10.89
C PRO A 251 3.19 21.16 10.82
N LEU A 252 3.70 20.01 10.40
CA LEU A 252 2.90 18.78 10.27
C LEU A 252 2.35 18.31 11.62
N ILE A 253 3.20 18.22 12.65
CA ILE A 253 2.77 17.77 13.98
C ILE A 253 1.74 18.74 14.57
N HIS A 254 2.01 20.04 14.51
CA HIS A 254 1.08 21.04 15.05
C HIS A 254 -0.28 21.01 14.35
N THR A 255 -0.29 20.87 13.02
CA THR A 255 -1.54 20.76 12.25
C THR A 255 -2.33 19.52 12.62
N PHE A 256 -1.71 18.34 12.75
CA PHE A 256 -2.44 17.14 13.16
C PHE A 256 -2.87 17.15 14.63
N LEU A 257 -2.09 17.77 15.54
CA LEU A 257 -2.49 17.98 16.94
C LEU A 257 -3.69 18.93 17.06
N ARG A 258 -3.80 19.94 16.19
CA ARG A 258 -5.00 20.79 16.09
C ARG A 258 -6.19 20.01 15.55
N GLY A 259 -5.99 19.22 14.49
CA GLY A 259 -7.04 18.36 13.91
C GLY A 259 -7.59 17.34 14.90
N ALA A 260 -6.77 16.84 15.84
CA ALA A 260 -7.21 15.98 16.94
C ALA A 260 -8.20 16.66 17.93
N ARG A 261 -8.45 17.97 17.79
CA ARG A 261 -9.41 18.75 18.58
C ARG A 261 -10.59 19.25 17.75
N ASP A 262 -10.75 18.77 16.52
CA ASP A 262 -11.86 19.17 15.65
C ASP A 262 -13.22 18.75 16.23
N PRO A 263 -14.31 19.51 16.02
CA PRO A 263 -15.64 19.06 16.40
C PRO A 263 -16.07 17.79 15.67
N ASP A 264 -15.63 17.59 14.43
CA ASP A 264 -15.95 16.39 13.67
C ASP A 264 -15.09 15.21 14.11
N SER A 265 -15.74 14.10 14.46
CA SER A 265 -15.06 12.94 15.02
C SER A 265 -14.28 12.13 13.99
N ALA A 266 -14.75 12.09 12.74
CA ALA A 266 -14.03 11.43 11.67
C ALA A 266 -12.72 12.18 11.37
N HIS A 267 -12.77 13.51 11.37
CA HIS A 267 -11.59 14.34 11.21
C HIS A 267 -10.61 14.20 12.39
N ARG A 268 -11.09 14.17 13.64
CA ARG A 268 -10.23 13.88 14.82
C ARG A 268 -9.52 12.53 14.69
N ALA A 269 -10.27 11.47 14.37
CA ALA A 269 -9.72 10.13 14.22
C ALA A 269 -8.70 10.04 13.08
N SER A 270 -8.99 10.68 11.94
CA SER A 270 -8.06 10.80 10.81
C SER A 270 -6.79 11.56 11.19
N SER A 271 -6.91 12.66 11.93
CA SER A 271 -5.77 13.46 12.42
C SER A 271 -4.84 12.64 13.31
N LEU A 272 -5.39 11.85 14.23
CA LEU A 272 -4.63 10.96 15.11
C LEU A 272 -3.93 9.85 14.32
N SER A 273 -4.58 9.34 13.27
CA SER A 273 -4.00 8.32 12.40
C SER A 273 -2.83 8.87 11.58
N ASN A 274 -3.01 10.07 11.01
CA ASN A 274 -1.96 10.80 10.30
C ASN A 274 -0.79 11.14 11.22
N LEU A 275 -1.08 11.59 12.44
CA LEU A 275 -0.06 11.88 13.46
C LEU A 275 0.71 10.61 13.85
N GLY A 276 0.02 9.47 13.99
CA GLY A 276 0.66 8.19 14.29
C GLY A 276 1.63 7.74 13.21
N GLU A 277 1.20 7.80 11.93
CA GLU A 277 2.10 7.49 10.81
C GLU A 277 3.27 8.48 10.71
N LEU A 278 3.03 9.79 10.91
CA LEU A 278 4.08 10.80 10.91
C LEU A 278 5.12 10.52 12.00
N CYS A 279 4.67 10.29 13.24
CA CYS A 279 5.55 10.00 14.36
C CYS A 279 6.37 8.72 14.13
N GLN A 280 5.79 7.71 13.46
CA GLN A 280 6.49 6.49 13.07
C GLN A 280 7.69 6.77 12.13
N ARG A 281 7.58 7.80 11.28
CA ARG A 281 8.61 8.16 10.30
C ARG A 281 9.68 9.10 10.88
N LEU A 282 9.32 9.88 11.88
CA LEU A 282 10.23 10.87 12.46
C LEU A 282 11.33 10.24 13.31
N ASP A 283 11.13 9.06 13.89
CA ASP A 283 12.11 8.38 14.75
C ASP A 283 12.68 9.33 15.83
N PHE A 284 13.99 9.56 15.85
CA PHE A 284 14.68 10.45 16.78
C PHE A 284 14.32 11.92 16.57
N LEU A 285 13.69 12.29 15.45
CA LEU A 285 13.18 13.63 15.18
C LEU A 285 11.89 13.93 15.96
N LEU A 286 11.40 13.06 16.84
CA LEU A 286 10.27 13.41 17.73
C LEU A 286 10.66 14.46 18.78
N GLY A 287 11.89 14.40 19.32
CA GLY A 287 12.42 15.34 20.32
C GLY A 287 11.44 15.66 21.46
N SER A 288 11.37 16.93 21.87
CA SER A 288 10.49 17.41 22.94
C SER A 288 8.98 17.28 22.64
N VAL A 289 8.61 17.19 21.37
CA VAL A 289 7.20 17.13 20.93
C VAL A 289 6.53 15.83 21.38
N VAL A 290 7.32 14.81 21.75
CA VAL A 290 6.83 13.57 22.36
C VAL A 290 5.96 13.81 23.59
N HIS A 291 6.24 14.85 24.38
CA HIS A 291 5.44 15.21 25.55
C HIS A 291 4.06 15.73 25.15
N GLU A 292 3.99 16.58 24.12
CA GLU A 292 2.74 17.14 23.61
C GLU A 292 1.87 16.05 22.98
N VAL A 293 2.49 15.19 22.18
CA VAL A 293 1.83 14.03 21.58
C VAL A 293 1.29 13.11 22.67
N THR A 294 2.09 12.77 23.68
CA THR A 294 1.66 11.88 24.77
C THR A 294 0.52 12.50 25.59
N ALA A 295 0.62 13.79 25.91
CA ALA A 295 -0.44 14.50 26.61
C ALA A 295 -1.75 14.52 25.81
N CYS A 296 -1.67 14.74 24.49
CA CYS A 296 -2.81 14.66 23.58
C CYS A 296 -3.44 13.26 23.60
N LEU A 297 -2.63 12.20 23.45
CA LEU A 297 -3.11 10.82 23.46
C LEU A 297 -3.79 10.44 24.78
N ILE A 298 -3.21 10.85 25.92
CA ILE A 298 -3.80 10.60 27.24
C ILE A 298 -5.16 11.30 27.37
N ALA A 299 -5.25 12.56 26.94
CA ALA A 299 -6.50 13.31 27.00
C ALA A 299 -7.56 12.63 26.11
N VAL A 300 -7.26 12.43 24.82
CA VAL A 300 -8.22 11.87 23.86
C VAL A 300 -8.68 10.47 24.29
N ALA A 301 -7.75 9.56 24.62
CA ALA A 301 -8.10 8.20 24.98
C ALA A 301 -8.92 8.10 26.28
N LYS A 302 -8.87 9.10 27.17
CA LYS A 302 -9.64 9.11 28.42
C LYS A 302 -10.95 9.88 28.34
N THR A 303 -11.01 10.93 27.51
CA THR A 303 -12.10 11.90 27.58
C THR A 303 -12.87 12.09 26.28
N ASP A 304 -12.39 11.60 25.13
CA ASP A 304 -13.17 11.75 23.89
C ASP A 304 -14.47 10.96 23.97
N HIS A 305 -15.56 11.59 23.54
CA HIS A 305 -16.90 11.00 23.57
C HIS A 305 -17.03 9.89 22.52
N GLU A 306 -16.34 10.02 21.39
CA GLU A 306 -16.46 9.09 20.27
C GLU A 306 -15.50 7.92 20.38
N VAL A 307 -16.06 6.72 20.29
CA VAL A 307 -15.32 5.47 20.39
C VAL A 307 -14.24 5.38 19.31
N GLN A 308 -14.53 5.81 18.06
CA GLN A 308 -13.56 5.74 16.96
C GLN A 308 -12.33 6.63 17.20
N VAL A 309 -12.51 7.77 17.87
CA VAL A 309 -11.42 8.69 18.18
C VAL A 309 -10.55 8.11 19.31
N ARG A 310 -11.17 7.52 20.35
CA ARG A 310 -10.43 6.79 21.39
C ARG A 310 -9.65 5.61 20.81
N ARG A 311 -10.27 4.82 19.91
CA ARG A 311 -9.60 3.73 19.18
C ARG A 311 -8.38 4.23 18.41
N ALA A 312 -8.50 5.34 17.69
CA ALA A 312 -7.41 5.94 16.92
C ALA A 312 -6.26 6.42 17.82
N ALA A 313 -6.55 7.08 18.95
CA ALA A 313 -5.54 7.50 19.92
C ALA A 313 -4.76 6.30 20.49
N VAL A 314 -5.46 5.24 20.89
CA VAL A 314 -4.80 4.04 21.43
C VAL A 314 -4.00 3.32 20.33
N HIS A 315 -4.54 3.25 19.11
CA HIS A 315 -3.83 2.65 17.97
C HIS A 315 -2.56 3.44 17.59
N MET A 316 -2.58 4.76 17.72
CA MET A 316 -1.39 5.57 17.52
C MET A 316 -0.25 5.19 18.48
N VAL A 317 -0.55 4.79 19.72
CA VAL A 317 0.48 4.27 20.65
C VAL A 317 1.10 2.98 20.11
N VAL A 318 0.29 2.09 19.52
CA VAL A 318 0.78 0.85 18.85
C VAL A 318 1.74 1.22 17.71
N LEU A 319 1.34 2.15 16.84
CA LEU A 319 2.16 2.58 15.70
C LEU A 319 3.48 3.22 16.16
N LEU A 320 3.44 4.03 17.21
CA LEU A 320 4.62 4.68 17.78
C LEU A 320 5.64 3.66 18.31
N LEU A 321 5.18 2.68 19.11
CA LEU A 321 6.03 1.64 19.65
C LEU A 321 6.62 0.75 18.55
N ARG A 322 5.81 0.35 17.56
CA ARG A 322 6.28 -0.44 16.41
C ARG A 322 7.28 0.30 15.54
N GLY A 323 7.03 1.58 15.27
CA GLY A 323 7.92 2.43 14.49
C GLY A 323 9.30 2.56 15.11
N LEU A 324 9.32 2.93 16.39
CA LEU A 324 10.56 3.14 17.13
C LEU A 324 11.27 1.83 17.45
N SER A 325 10.53 0.74 17.63
CA SER A 325 11.07 -0.59 17.97
C SER A 325 12.06 -0.47 19.15
N GLN A 326 13.29 -0.98 19.00
CA GLN A 326 14.33 -0.92 20.04
C GLN A 326 14.69 0.52 20.47
N LYS A 327 14.51 1.51 19.58
CA LYS A 327 14.78 2.93 19.87
C LYS A 327 13.74 3.55 20.81
N ALA A 328 12.61 2.89 21.05
CA ALA A 328 11.53 3.46 21.87
C ALA A 328 11.99 3.77 23.30
N THR A 329 12.91 2.97 23.86
CA THR A 329 13.45 3.21 25.21
C THR A 329 14.30 4.48 25.31
N GLU A 330 14.88 4.92 24.20
CA GLU A 330 15.66 6.15 24.11
C GLU A 330 14.76 7.34 23.78
N VAL A 331 13.94 7.22 22.73
CA VAL A 331 13.10 8.32 22.21
C VAL A 331 11.93 8.64 23.15
N LEU A 332 11.31 7.62 23.75
CA LEU A 332 10.15 7.80 24.64
C LEU A 332 10.54 7.77 26.10
N ARG A 333 11.83 7.84 26.45
CA ARG A 333 12.35 7.67 27.83
C ARG A 333 11.50 8.39 28.88
N ASP A 334 11.20 9.66 28.62
CA ASP A 334 10.54 10.54 29.59
C ASP A 334 9.01 10.36 29.66
N VAL A 335 8.41 9.69 28.67
CA VAL A 335 6.96 9.49 28.56
C VAL A 335 6.52 8.02 28.62
N LEU A 336 7.47 7.08 28.58
CA LEU A 336 7.17 5.65 28.47
C LEU A 336 6.31 5.15 29.64
N LYS A 337 6.58 5.66 30.84
CA LYS A 337 5.80 5.36 32.05
C LYS A 337 4.35 5.85 31.92
N ASP A 338 4.14 7.03 31.34
CA ASP A 338 2.81 7.61 31.16
C ASP A 338 2.01 6.84 30.10
N LEU A 339 2.67 6.45 29.00
CA LEU A 339 2.09 5.57 27.98
C LEU A 339 1.71 4.21 28.58
N TYR A 340 2.58 3.58 29.36
CA TYR A 340 2.27 2.31 30.04
C TYR A 340 1.05 2.44 30.96
N HIS A 341 0.98 3.50 31.78
CA HIS A 341 -0.17 3.75 32.65
C HIS A 341 -1.45 4.02 31.86
N LEU A 342 -1.36 4.74 30.73
CA LEU A 342 -2.49 4.95 29.83
C LEU A 342 -3.00 3.61 29.29
N LEU A 343 -2.12 2.76 28.77
CA LEU A 343 -2.51 1.47 28.21
C LEU A 343 -3.16 0.56 29.28
N LYS A 344 -2.58 0.48 30.48
CA LYS A 344 -3.19 -0.25 31.61
C LYS A 344 -4.57 0.32 32.01
N HIS A 345 -4.73 1.64 31.95
CA HIS A 345 -6.00 2.28 32.21
C HIS A 345 -7.05 1.89 31.16
N VAL A 346 -6.71 1.97 29.87
CA VAL A 346 -7.60 1.58 28.75
C VAL A 346 -8.01 0.13 28.85
N VAL A 347 -7.07 -0.81 29.06
CA VAL A 347 -7.39 -2.25 29.21
C VAL A 347 -8.41 -2.50 30.32
N ARG A 348 -8.36 -1.74 31.42
CA ARG A 348 -9.21 -1.94 32.58
C ARG A 348 -10.58 -1.27 32.47
N LEU A 349 -10.64 -0.08 31.87
CA LEU A 349 -11.78 0.83 31.99
C LEU A 349 -12.48 1.14 30.67
N GLU A 350 -11.81 0.98 29.53
CA GLU A 350 -12.43 1.25 28.24
C GLU A 350 -13.58 0.27 28.02
N PRO A 351 -14.78 0.71 27.61
CA PRO A 351 -15.88 -0.21 27.33
C PRO A 351 -15.70 -0.94 26.00
N ASP A 352 -15.07 -0.29 25.02
CA ASP A 352 -14.92 -0.79 23.66
C ASP A 352 -13.83 -1.85 23.52
N ASP A 353 -14.19 -3.02 23.00
CA ASP A 353 -13.26 -4.16 22.90
C ASP A 353 -12.15 -3.95 21.87
N VAL A 354 -12.38 -3.15 20.81
CA VAL A 354 -11.34 -2.85 19.82
C VAL A 354 -10.27 -1.94 20.43
N ALA A 355 -10.67 -0.91 21.16
CA ALA A 355 -9.74 -0.05 21.88
C ALA A 355 -8.99 -0.82 22.99
N LYS A 356 -9.64 -1.73 23.71
CA LYS A 356 -8.95 -2.65 24.64
C LYS A 356 -7.92 -3.52 23.92
N LEU A 357 -8.29 -4.11 22.78
CA LEU A 357 -7.39 -4.94 21.98
C LEU A 357 -6.17 -4.14 21.51
N HIS A 358 -6.37 -2.92 21.00
CA HIS A 358 -5.25 -2.04 20.66
C HIS A 358 -4.34 -1.77 21.86
N ALA A 359 -4.92 -1.56 23.05
CA ALA A 359 -4.12 -1.34 24.24
C ALA A 359 -3.35 -2.59 24.70
N GLN A 360 -3.95 -3.78 24.56
CA GLN A 360 -3.28 -5.06 24.82
C GLN A 360 -2.10 -5.27 23.87
N LEU A 361 -2.32 -5.08 22.56
CA LEU A 361 -1.26 -5.16 21.55
C LEU A 361 -0.13 -4.17 21.87
N ALA A 362 -0.43 -2.92 22.22
CA ALA A 362 0.59 -1.95 22.61
C ALA A 362 1.39 -2.38 23.86
N LEU A 363 0.73 -3.03 24.84
CA LEU A 363 1.43 -3.57 26.03
C LEU A 363 2.33 -4.75 25.69
N GLU A 364 1.93 -5.60 24.75
CA GLU A 364 2.74 -6.72 24.26
C GLU A 364 3.99 -6.21 23.53
N GLU A 365 3.82 -5.24 22.62
CA GLU A 365 4.93 -4.57 21.93
C GLU A 365 5.90 -3.93 22.93
N LEU A 366 5.36 -3.26 23.96
CA LEU A 366 6.17 -2.66 25.01
C LEU A 366 6.90 -3.71 25.86
N ASP A 367 6.27 -4.84 26.19
CA ASP A 367 6.91 -5.94 26.93
C ASP A 367 8.08 -6.52 26.11
N GLU A 368 7.89 -6.73 24.81
CA GLU A 368 8.96 -7.20 23.92
C GLU A 368 10.14 -6.22 23.86
N ILE A 369 9.86 -4.92 23.66
CA ILE A 369 10.89 -3.87 23.66
C ILE A 369 11.64 -3.85 24.99
N MET A 370 10.94 -3.89 26.11
CA MET A 370 11.55 -3.84 27.44
C MET A 370 12.37 -5.11 27.76
N ARG A 371 11.91 -6.30 27.34
CA ARG A 371 12.69 -7.54 27.49
C ARG A 371 13.99 -7.48 26.71
N ASN A 372 13.95 -7.02 25.47
CA ASN A 372 15.15 -6.87 24.64
C ASN A 372 16.14 -5.86 25.23
N PHE A 373 15.63 -4.77 25.82
CA PHE A 373 16.44 -3.77 26.50
C PHE A 373 17.08 -4.28 27.80
N LEU A 374 16.29 -4.97 28.65
CA LEU A 374 16.76 -5.47 29.96
C LEU A 374 17.62 -6.74 29.84
N PHE A 375 17.34 -7.58 28.85
CA PHE A 375 17.98 -8.88 28.63
C PHE A 375 18.45 -9.01 27.18
N PRO A 376 19.45 -8.21 26.75
CA PRO A 376 19.93 -8.26 25.37
C PRO A 376 20.50 -9.64 25.03
N PRO A 377 20.28 -10.15 23.80
CA PRO A 377 20.78 -11.45 23.38
C PRO A 377 22.31 -11.47 23.45
N GLN A 378 22.87 -12.43 24.18
CA GLN A 378 24.30 -12.59 24.29
C GLN A 378 24.86 -13.07 22.94
N LYS A 379 25.65 -12.23 22.26
CA LYS A 379 26.41 -12.63 21.07
C LYS A 379 27.75 -13.20 21.53
N LEU A 380 27.98 -14.50 21.29
CA LEU A 380 29.30 -15.13 21.47
C LEU A 380 30.24 -14.67 20.36
N GLU A 381 30.82 -13.48 20.50
CA GLU A 381 31.83 -12.97 19.58
C GLU A 381 33.22 -13.46 20.04
N LYS A 382 33.86 -14.31 19.23
CA LYS A 382 35.25 -14.71 19.48
C LYS A 382 36.15 -13.50 19.24
N LYS A 383 36.64 -12.88 20.32
CA LYS A 383 37.70 -11.88 20.27
C LYS A 383 39.01 -12.58 19.93
N ILE A 384 39.40 -12.59 18.65
CA ILE A 384 40.74 -13.00 18.25
C ILE A 384 41.67 -11.84 18.59
N VAL A 385 42.47 -12.01 19.65
CA VAL A 385 43.57 -11.11 19.97
C VAL A 385 44.80 -11.69 19.28
N VAL A 386 45.31 -10.99 18.27
CA VAL A 386 46.63 -11.29 17.69
C VAL A 386 47.67 -10.68 18.62
N LEU A 387 48.48 -11.52 19.26
CA LEU A 387 49.58 -11.13 20.15
C LEU A 387 50.88 -10.91 19.39
#